data_AF-A0A843J3W8-F1
#
_entry.id   AF-A0A843J3W8-F1
#
_cell.length_a   1.000
_cell.length_b   1.000
_cell.length_c   1.000
_cell.angle_alpha   90.00
_cell.angle_beta   90.00
_cell.angle_gamma   90.00
#
_symmetry.space_group_name_H-M   'P 1'
#
loop_
_entity.id
_entity.type
_entity.pdbx_description
1 polymer ?
#
loop_
_entity_poly.entity_id
_entity_poly.type
_entity_poly.pdbx_seq_one_letter_code
_entity_poly.pdbx_strand_id
1 'polypeptide(L)'
;MAKKRKIVAKSKEPEYEFVPPDFDEREFILKDIYGTKITLAVTAIAVVTGIICGFIDKGMEDEIGIYIGFVIMFGIMFLLKRILKLIRLDPELLSAGSQSTGSSTKGMVGNYFVFLFLCLAIWILFINPPIM
;
A
#
# COMPACT_ATOMS: atom_id res chain seq x y z
N MET A 1 -14.11 -67.50 26.66
CA MET A 1 -12.99 -66.98 25.84
C MET A 1 -13.16 -65.46 25.69
N ALA A 2 -12.43 -64.67 26.49
CA ALA A 2 -12.55 -63.21 26.47
C ALA A 2 -11.56 -62.61 25.46
N LYS A 3 -12.09 -61.96 24.42
CA LYS A 3 -11.32 -61.36 23.33
C LYS A 3 -10.68 -60.06 23.84
N LYS A 4 -9.39 -60.10 24.21
CA LYS A 4 -8.59 -58.91 24.57
C LYS A 4 -8.61 -57.92 23.40
N ARG A 5 -9.30 -56.78 23.56
CA ARG A 5 -9.20 -55.65 22.63
C ARG A 5 -7.83 -54.98 22.85
N LYS A 6 -6.96 -55.04 21.84
CA LYS A 6 -5.72 -54.25 21.78
C LYS A 6 -6.12 -52.78 21.83
N ILE A 7 -5.73 -52.09 22.90
CA ILE A 7 -5.74 -50.63 22.96
C ILE A 7 -4.74 -50.19 21.90
N VAL A 8 -5.26 -49.68 20.80
CA VAL A 8 -4.46 -49.10 19.72
C VAL A 8 -3.71 -47.94 20.34
N ALA A 9 -2.39 -48.07 20.39
CA ALA A 9 -1.50 -47.03 20.89
C ALA A 9 -1.82 -45.74 20.15
N LYS A 10 -2.29 -44.75 20.90
CA LYS A 10 -2.58 -43.40 20.43
C LYS A 10 -1.26 -42.86 19.87
N SER A 11 -1.15 -42.86 18.55
CA SER A 11 -0.09 -42.18 17.80
C SER A 11 0.09 -40.80 18.41
N LYS A 12 1.22 -40.56 19.08
CA LYS A 12 1.62 -39.22 19.51
C LYS A 12 1.77 -38.40 18.24
N GLU A 13 0.80 -37.53 17.98
CA GLU A 13 0.97 -36.47 16.99
C GLU A 13 2.23 -35.68 17.38
N PRO A 14 3.12 -35.36 16.43
CA PRO A 14 4.31 -34.58 16.74
C PRO A 14 3.83 -33.24 17.30
N GLU A 15 4.21 -32.96 18.55
CA GLU A 15 4.02 -31.65 19.17
C GLU A 15 4.67 -30.62 18.25
N TYR A 16 3.87 -29.68 17.75
CA TYR A 16 4.36 -28.59 16.92
C TYR A 16 5.22 -27.69 17.79
N GLU A 17 6.53 -27.91 17.76
CA GLU A 17 7.49 -27.00 18.35
C GLU A 17 7.63 -25.79 17.42
N PHE A 18 6.97 -24.69 17.78
CA PHE A 18 7.18 -23.41 17.13
C PHE A 18 8.61 -22.93 17.43
N VAL A 19 9.50 -23.08 16.46
CA VAL A 19 10.82 -22.46 16.50
C VAL A 19 10.65 -21.04 15.94
N PRO A 20 10.81 -19.98 16.76
CA PRO A 20 10.77 -18.62 16.26
C PRO A 20 11.92 -18.41 15.26
N PRO A 21 11.67 -17.79 14.10
CA PRO A 21 12.74 -17.47 13.16
C PRO A 21 13.70 -16.44 13.76
N ASP A 22 14.97 -16.49 13.36
CA ASP A 22 15.97 -15.49 13.74
C ASP A 22 15.54 -14.11 13.21
N PHE A 23 15.44 -13.13 14.11
CA PHE A 23 15.09 -11.75 13.76
C PHE A 23 16.33 -10.99 13.30
N ASP A 24 16.38 -10.64 12.01
CA ASP A 24 17.39 -9.72 11.49
C ASP A 24 16.94 -8.26 11.70
N GLU A 25 17.51 -7.62 12.72
CA GLU A 25 17.25 -6.22 13.05
C GLU A 25 17.61 -5.26 11.90
N ARG A 26 18.68 -5.54 11.15
CA ARG A 26 19.17 -4.63 10.10
C ARG A 26 18.26 -4.65 8.88
N GLU A 27 17.86 -5.84 8.46
CA GLU A 27 16.91 -5.99 7.35
C GLU A 27 15.56 -5.35 7.71
N PHE A 28 15.11 -5.52 8.95
CA PHE A 28 13.89 -4.89 9.45
C PHE A 28 13.93 -3.36 9.35
N ILE A 29 15.00 -2.72 9.84
CA ILE A 29 15.15 -1.26 9.78
C ILE A 29 15.23 -0.76 8.33
N LEU A 30 15.99 -1.45 7.47
CA LEU A 30 16.13 -1.04 6.07
C LEU A 30 14.80 -1.12 5.32
N LYS A 31 14.00 -2.15 5.58
CA LYS A 31 12.66 -2.30 5.02
C LYS A 31 11.73 -1.17 5.44
N ASP A 32 11.75 -0.79 6.72
CA ASP A 32 10.89 0.28 7.23
C ASP A 32 11.25 1.65 6.67
N ILE A 33 12.56 1.96 6.60
CA ILE A 33 13.07 3.18 5.96
C ILE A 33 12.64 3.24 4.49
N TYR A 34 12.75 2.13 3.76
CA TYR A 34 12.41 2.10 2.35
C TYR A 34 10.89 2.18 2.11
N GLY A 35 10.09 1.54 2.97
CA GLY A 35 8.62 1.69 2.97
C GLY A 35 8.21 3.15 3.19
N THR A 36 8.82 3.80 4.18
CA THR A 36 8.59 5.23 4.49
C THR A 36 8.93 6.13 3.31
N LYS A 37 10.05 5.87 2.61
CA LYS A 37 10.43 6.63 1.40
C LYS A 37 9.37 6.54 0.30
N ILE A 38 8.82 5.34 0.08
CA ILE A 38 7.75 5.13 -0.91
C ILE A 38 6.50 5.90 -0.49
N THR A 39 6.08 5.79 0.77
CA THR A 39 4.91 6.52 1.26
C THR A 39 5.09 8.03 1.11
N LEU A 40 6.26 8.58 1.45
CA LEU A 40 6.58 9.99 1.27
C LEU A 40 6.50 10.42 -0.19
N ALA A 41 7.05 9.63 -1.12
CA ALA A 41 6.96 9.91 -2.55
C ALA A 41 5.49 9.90 -3.03
N VAL A 42 4.70 8.93 -2.59
CA VAL A 42 3.27 8.84 -2.91
C VAL A 42 2.50 10.04 -2.36
N THR A 43 2.79 10.47 -1.13
CA THR A 43 2.21 11.68 -0.54
C THR A 43 2.53 12.91 -1.40
N ALA A 44 3.79 13.10 -1.82
CA ALA A 44 4.16 14.21 -2.68
C ALA A 44 3.41 14.19 -4.02
N ILE A 45 3.31 13.03 -4.67
CA ILE A 45 2.56 12.86 -5.93
C ILE A 45 1.07 13.17 -5.72
N ALA A 46 0.48 12.73 -4.61
CA ALA A 46 -0.91 13.00 -4.27
C ALA A 46 -1.18 14.50 -4.06
N VAL A 47 -0.27 15.21 -3.40
CA VAL A 47 -0.36 16.68 -3.23
C VAL A 47 -0.37 17.38 -4.57
N VAL A 48 0.62 17.09 -5.42
CA VAL A 48 0.75 17.71 -6.74
C VAL A 48 -0.48 17.40 -7.59
N THR A 49 -0.95 16.16 -7.59
CA THR A 49 -2.13 15.74 -8.35
C THR A 49 -3.40 16.45 -7.87
N GLY A 50 -3.62 16.52 -6.56
CA GLY A 50 -4.78 17.20 -5.99
C GLY A 50 -4.83 18.69 -6.30
N ILE A 51 -3.66 19.36 -6.28
CA ILE A 51 -3.53 20.76 -6.71
C ILE A 51 -3.88 20.91 -8.20
N ILE A 52 -3.34 20.05 -9.07
CA ILE A 52 -3.63 20.09 -10.51
C ILE A 52 -5.13 19.90 -10.77
N CYS A 53 -5.76 18.89 -10.15
CA CYS A 53 -7.20 18.67 -10.28
C CYS A 53 -8.02 19.87 -9.77
N GLY A 54 -7.64 20.45 -8.63
CA GLY A 54 -8.30 21.65 -8.10
C GLY A 54 -8.21 22.87 -9.02
N PHE A 55 -7.08 23.07 -9.71
CA PHE A 55 -6.94 24.14 -10.70
C PHE A 55 -7.72 23.89 -11.98
N ILE A 56 -7.75 22.64 -12.47
CA ILE A 56 -8.55 22.26 -13.65
C ILE A 56 -10.03 22.51 -13.38
N ASP A 57 -10.50 22.11 -12.20
CA ASP A 57 -11.88 22.28 -11.78
C ASP A 57 -12.28 23.76 -11.66
N LYS A 58 -11.40 24.60 -11.10
CA LYS A 58 -11.64 26.06 -11.07
C LYS A 58 -11.57 26.73 -12.44
N GLY A 59 -10.71 26.23 -13.33
CA GLY A 59 -10.49 26.82 -14.65
C GLY A 59 -11.55 26.43 -15.68
N MET A 60 -12.28 25.34 -15.43
CA MET A 60 -13.37 24.87 -16.26
C MET A 60 -14.66 25.03 -15.46
N GLU A 61 -15.34 26.17 -15.61
CA GLU A 61 -16.54 26.57 -14.83
C GLU A 61 -17.76 25.61 -14.97
N ASP A 62 -17.63 24.54 -15.76
CA ASP A 62 -18.66 23.54 -16.01
C ASP A 62 -18.41 22.24 -15.22
N GLU A 63 -19.46 21.44 -15.04
CA GLU A 63 -19.41 20.10 -14.41
C GLU A 63 -18.37 19.15 -15.05
N ILE A 64 -17.90 19.47 -16.26
CA ILE A 64 -16.83 18.79 -16.99
C ILE A 64 -15.49 18.78 -16.21
N GLY A 65 -15.17 19.84 -15.48
CA GLY A 65 -13.92 19.97 -14.70
C GLY A 65 -13.76 18.85 -13.67
N ILE A 66 -14.86 18.54 -12.96
CA ILE A 66 -14.92 17.47 -11.97
C ILE A 66 -14.65 16.10 -12.61
N TYR A 67 -15.30 15.79 -13.74
CA TYR A 67 -15.10 14.52 -14.42
C TYR A 67 -13.66 14.33 -14.91
N ILE A 68 -13.06 15.40 -15.46
CA ILE A 68 -11.66 15.38 -15.90
C ILE A 68 -10.73 15.13 -14.72
N GLY A 69 -10.95 15.80 -13.58
CA GLY A 69 -10.14 15.59 -12.38
C GLY A 69 -10.21 14.15 -11.86
N PHE A 70 -11.38 13.49 -11.92
CA PHE A 70 -11.51 12.08 -11.56
C PHE A 70 -10.74 11.17 -12.53
N VAL A 71 -10.83 11.42 -13.83
CA VAL A 71 -10.08 10.68 -14.84
C VAL A 71 -8.57 10.79 -14.60
N ILE A 72 -8.07 12.00 -14.29
CA ILE A 72 -6.66 12.23 -13.97
C ILE A 72 -6.27 11.51 -12.69
N MET A 73 -7.05 11.63 -11.62
CA MET A 73 -6.77 11.00 -10.34
C MET A 73 -6.67 9.48 -10.47
N PHE A 74 -7.67 8.82 -11.09
CA PHE A 74 -7.64 7.38 -11.30
C PHE A 74 -6.56 6.96 -12.33
N GLY A 75 -6.29 7.80 -13.32
CA GLY A 75 -5.20 7.60 -14.28
C GLY A 75 -3.83 7.56 -13.60
N ILE A 76 -3.54 8.53 -12.73
CA ILE A 76 -2.30 8.57 -11.94
C ILE A 76 -2.26 7.42 -10.93
N MET A 77 -3.39 7.07 -10.30
CA MET A 77 -3.46 5.92 -9.41
C MET A 77 -3.10 4.61 -10.13
N PHE A 78 -3.61 4.40 -11.35
CA PHE A 78 -3.26 3.25 -12.16
C PHE A 78 -1.77 3.25 -12.57
N LEU A 79 -1.23 4.43 -12.89
CA LEU A 79 0.17 4.62 -13.28
C LEU A 79 1.14 4.70 -12.10
N LEU A 80 0.66 4.73 -10.85
CA LEU A 80 1.47 5.01 -9.67
C LEU A 80 2.67 4.06 -9.54
N LYS A 81 2.49 2.77 -9.84
CA LYS A 81 3.59 1.80 -9.85
C LYS A 81 4.68 2.17 -10.85
N ARG A 82 4.30 2.60 -12.06
CA ARG A 82 5.24 3.02 -13.11
C ARG A 82 5.95 4.32 -12.74
N ILE A 83 5.22 5.26 -12.13
CA ILE A 83 5.80 6.53 -11.67
C ILE A 83 6.84 6.28 -10.57
N LEU A 84 6.55 5.39 -9.61
CA LEU A 84 7.50 5.03 -8.57
C LEU A 84 8.74 4.32 -9.14
N LYS A 85 8.55 3.40 -10.10
CA LYS A 85 9.67 2.78 -10.84
C LYS A 85 10.54 3.80 -11.56
N LEU A 86 9.96 4.82 -12.18
CA LEU A 86 10.70 5.91 -12.84
C LEU A 86 11.57 6.70 -11.85
N ILE A 87 11.14 6.86 -10.60
CA ILE A 87 11.87 7.56 -9.54
C ILE A 87 12.91 6.63 -8.87
N ARG A 88 13.15 5.42 -9.44
CA ARG A 88 14.01 4.36 -8.88
C ARG A 88 13.57 3.88 -7.49
N LEU A 89 12.31 4.13 -7.13
CA LEU A 89 11.67 3.60 -5.93
C LEU A 89 10.88 2.38 -6.37
N ASP A 90 11.56 1.25 -6.50
CA ASP A 90 10.91 0.03 -6.95
C ASP A 90 10.10 -0.56 -5.78
N PRO A 91 8.76 -0.56 -5.84
CA PRO A 91 7.92 -1.16 -4.80
C PRO A 91 8.08 -2.69 -4.76
N GLU A 92 8.67 -3.28 -5.80
CA GLU A 92 9.03 -4.69 -5.88
C GLU A 92 10.33 -4.99 -5.12
N LEU A 93 11.21 -4.02 -4.89
CA LEU A 93 12.41 -4.22 -4.07
C LEU A 93 12.09 -4.38 -2.57
N LEU A 94 10.94 -3.87 -2.10
CA LEU A 94 10.39 -4.21 -0.77
C LEU A 94 10.11 -5.71 -0.61
N SER A 95 9.99 -6.44 -1.72
CA SER A 95 9.68 -7.87 -1.74
C SER A 95 10.87 -8.78 -2.04
N ALA A 96 12.01 -8.24 -2.49
CA ALA A 96 13.17 -9.02 -2.88
C ALA A 96 14.15 -9.34 -1.72
N GLY A 97 14.05 -8.64 -0.59
CA GLY A 97 14.93 -8.86 0.58
C GLY A 97 14.54 -10.06 1.45
N SER A 98 13.24 -10.42 1.51
CA SER A 98 12.72 -11.29 2.56
C SER A 98 11.99 -12.50 2.00
N GLN A 99 12.60 -13.67 2.13
CA GLN A 99 12.07 -14.96 1.69
C GLN A 99 10.82 -15.43 2.49
N SER A 100 10.32 -14.66 3.47
CA SER A 100 9.42 -15.20 4.51
C SER A 100 8.00 -14.63 4.61
N THR A 101 7.52 -13.72 3.75
CA THR A 101 6.15 -13.20 3.98
C THR A 101 5.34 -12.95 2.71
N GLY A 102 4.38 -13.85 2.44
CA GLY A 102 3.39 -13.78 1.36
C GLY A 102 2.39 -12.61 1.48
N SER A 103 2.86 -11.38 1.32
CA SER A 103 1.98 -10.20 1.23
C SER A 103 2.54 -9.08 0.37
N SER A 104 3.01 -9.46 -0.82
CA SER A 104 3.46 -8.54 -1.88
C SER A 104 2.40 -7.51 -2.30
N THR A 105 1.11 -7.80 -2.05
CA THR A 105 -0.02 -6.93 -2.41
C THR A 105 -0.45 -5.97 -1.29
N LYS A 106 -0.25 -6.34 -0.01
CA LYS A 106 -0.81 -5.57 1.12
C LYS A 106 -0.13 -4.21 1.33
N GLY A 107 1.19 -4.12 1.13
CA GLY A 107 1.92 -2.86 1.33
C GLY A 107 1.53 -1.77 0.31
N MET A 108 1.23 -2.15 -0.92
CA MET A 108 0.87 -1.19 -1.97
C MET A 108 -0.55 -0.66 -1.83
N VAL A 109 -1.47 -1.50 -1.34
CA VAL A 109 -2.87 -1.12 -1.07
C VAL A 109 -2.94 0.08 -0.12
N GLY A 110 -2.12 0.09 0.94
CA GLY A 110 -2.03 1.25 1.84
C GLY A 110 -1.63 2.52 1.11
N ASN A 111 -0.62 2.47 0.25
CA ASN A 111 -0.18 3.63 -0.52
C ASN A 111 -1.24 4.12 -1.53
N TYR A 112 -2.05 3.24 -2.11
CA TYR A 112 -3.18 3.66 -2.95
C TYR A 112 -4.24 4.42 -2.16
N PHE A 113 -4.55 3.98 -0.94
CA PHE A 113 -5.48 4.70 -0.07
C PHE A 113 -4.91 6.07 0.34
N VAL A 114 -3.63 6.13 0.73
CA VAL A 114 -2.96 7.40 1.04
C VAL A 114 -3.03 8.34 -0.15
N PHE A 115 -2.74 7.86 -1.36
CA PHE A 115 -2.85 8.67 -2.57
C PHE A 115 -4.27 9.19 -2.78
N LEU A 116 -5.27 8.30 -2.77
CA LEU A 116 -6.66 8.63 -3.05
C LEU A 116 -7.18 9.67 -2.06
N PHE A 117 -7.10 9.39 -0.77
CA PHE A 117 -7.68 10.26 0.26
C PHE A 117 -6.94 11.60 0.38
N LEU A 118 -5.61 11.60 0.25
CA LEU A 118 -4.84 12.84 0.34
C LEU A 118 -5.07 13.72 -0.90
N CYS A 119 -5.06 13.14 -2.10
CA CYS A 119 -5.37 13.85 -3.34
C CYS A 119 -6.77 14.45 -3.28
N LEU A 120 -7.76 13.66 -2.83
CA LEU A 120 -9.15 14.10 -2.69
C LEU A 120 -9.29 15.20 -1.63
N ALA A 121 -8.65 15.04 -0.47
CA ALA A 121 -8.68 16.05 0.60
C ALA A 121 -8.15 17.39 0.10
N ILE A 122 -7.04 17.38 -0.65
CA ILE A 122 -6.44 18.59 -1.21
C ILE A 122 -7.36 19.20 -2.27
N TRP A 123 -7.90 18.39 -3.16
CA TRP A 123 -8.83 18.88 -4.18
C TRP A 123 -10.09 19.51 -3.56
N ILE A 124 -10.68 18.90 -2.53
CA ILE A 124 -11.84 19.45 -1.82
C ILE A 124 -11.54 20.83 -1.21
N LEU A 125 -10.32 21.08 -0.72
CA LEU A 125 -9.93 22.40 -0.22
C LEU A 125 -9.99 23.49 -1.30
N PHE A 126 -9.81 23.13 -2.58
CA PHE A 126 -9.96 24.07 -3.68
C PHE A 126 -11.43 24.29 -4.05
N ILE A 127 -12.26 23.25 -4.00
CA ILE A 127 -13.71 23.34 -4.25
C ILE A 127 -14.41 24.19 -3.19
N ASN A 128 -14.11 23.94 -1.91
CA ASN A 128 -14.64 24.70 -0.79
C ASN A 128 -13.48 25.21 0.08
N PRO A 129 -12.95 26.41 -0.24
CA PRO A 129 -11.90 27.02 0.56
C PRO A 129 -12.37 27.14 2.02
N PRO A 130 -11.63 26.57 3.01
CA PRO A 130 -12.09 26.56 4.40
C PRO A 130 -12.09 27.94 5.06
N ILE A 131 -11.47 28.94 4.43
CA ILE A 131 -11.34 30.30 4.93
C ILE A 131 -11.58 31.26 3.77
N MET A 132 -12.81 31.73 3.65
CA MET A 132 -13.21 32.95 2.91
C MET A 132 -14.03 33.81 3.86
#